data_AF-A0A2N5Z7P5-F1
#
_entry.id   AF-A0A2N5Z7P5-F1
#
_cell.length_a   1.000
_cell.length_b   1.000
_cell.length_c   1.000
_cell.angle_alpha   90.00
_cell.angle_beta   90.00
_cell.angle_gamma   90.00
#
_symmetry.space_group_name_H-M   'P 1'
#
loop_
_entity.id
_entity.type
_entity.pdbx_description
1 polymer ?
#
loop_
_entity_poly.entity_id
_entity_poly.type
_entity_poly.pdbx_seq_one_letter_code
_entity_poly.pdbx_strand_id
1 'polypeptide(L)' 'MGLGLALVRNIIESINGRIWFETELNKGTKFHIEFPLVQ' A
#
# COMPACT_ATOMS: atom_id res chain seq x y z
N MET A 1 -0.20 12.20 -12.79
CA MET A 1 -1.50 11.50 -12.65
C MET A 1 -1.30 10.26 -11.79
N GLY A 2 -2.04 10.11 -10.68
CA GLY A 2 -1.79 9.14 -9.61
C GLY A 2 -2.48 7.77 -9.77
N LEU A 3 -2.52 7.22 -10.99
CA LEU A 3 -3.31 6.03 -11.29
C LEU A 3 -2.73 4.74 -10.70
N GLY A 4 -1.40 4.63 -10.63
CA GLY A 4 -0.72 3.40 -10.17
C GLY A 4 -1.03 3.05 -8.71
N LEU A 5 -0.92 4.01 -7.79
CA LEU A 5 -1.18 3.76 -6.36
C LEU A 5 -2.67 3.49 -6.08
N ALA A 6 -3.58 4.10 -6.84
CA ALA A 6 -5.01 3.81 -6.73
C ALA A 6 -5.30 2.35 -7.15
N LEU A 7 -4.70 1.89 -8.24
CA LEU A 7 -4.83 0.50 -8.69
C LEU A 7 -4.25 -0.48 -7.65
N VAL A 8 -3.05 -0.22 -7.15
CA VAL A 8 -2.43 -1.04 -6.10
C VAL A 8 -3.33 -1.10 -4.86
N ARG A 9 -3.82 0.05 -4.39
CA ARG A 9 -4.73 0.11 -3.23
C ARG A 9 -5.97 -0.76 -3.43
N ASN A 10 -6.64 -0.65 -4.58
CA ASN A 10 -7.83 -1.44 -4.86
C ASN A 10 -7.54 -2.95 -4.86
N ILE A 11 -6.41 -3.37 -5.41
CA ILE A 11 -5.99 -4.79 -5.42
C ILE A 11 -5.78 -5.29 -4.00
N ILE A 12 -5.04 -4.53 -3.18
CA ILE A 12 -4.73 -4.90 -1.80
C ILE A 12 -6.00 -4.98 -0.94
N GLU A 13 -6.90 -4.00 -1.06
CA GLU A 13 -8.19 -3.99 -0.35
C GLU A 13 -9.09 -5.16 -0.77
N SER A 14 -9.09 -5.54 -2.05
CA SER A 14 -9.88 -6.67 -2.58
C SER A 14 -9.51 -8.04 -2.00
N ILE A 15 -8.31 -8.19 -1.44
CA ILE A 15 -7.85 -9.43 -0.81
C ILE A 15 -7.74 -9.29 0.71
N ASN A 16 -8.51 -8.36 1.30
CA ASN A 16 -8.53 -8.05 2.73
C ASN A 16 -7.15 -7.64 3.29
N GLY A 17 -6.26 -7.17 2.42
CA GLY A 17 -4.97 -6.63 2.81
C GLY A 17 -5.05 -5.14 3.17
N ARG A 18 -3.94 -4.61 3.66
CA ARG A 18 -3.79 -3.19 4.02
C ARG A 18 -2.55 -2.60 3.37
N ILE A 19 -2.64 -1.36 2.90
CA ILE A 19 -1.52 -0.59 2.35
C ILE A 19 -1.42 0.78 3.03
N TRP A 20 -0.20 1.20 3.36
CA TRP A 20 0.10 2.54 3.84
C TRP A 20 1.53 2.94 3.45
N PHE A 21 1.92 4.18 3.75
CA PHE A 21 3.27 4.65 3.49
C PHE A 21 3.75 5.56 4.62
N GLU A 22 5.06 5.55 4.81
CA GLU A 22 5.78 6.46 5.69
C GLU A 22 6.77 7.24 4.84
N THR A 23 6.79 8.56 4.97
CA THR A 23 7.70 9.41 4.21
C THR A 23 8.54 10.24 5.16
N GLU A 24 9.85 10.27 4.92
CA GLU A 24 10.77 11.10 5.66
C GLU A 24 11.51 12.04 4.70
N LEU A 25 11.46 13.33 5.00
CA LEU A 25 12.10 14.36 4.18
C LEU A 25 13.59 14.05 4.04
N ASN A 26 14.11 14.15 2.80
CA ASN A 26 15.50 13.83 2.44
C ASN A 26 15.93 12.36 2.62
N LYS A 27 15.01 11.43 2.94
CA LYS A 27 15.28 9.98 2.96
C LYS A 27 14.39 9.18 2.00
N GLY A 28 13.22 9.72 1.66
CA GLY A 28 12.28 9.12 0.71
C GLY A 28 11.05 8.53 1.39
N THR A 29 10.36 7.65 0.66
CA THR A 29 9.08 7.07 1.08
C THR A 29 9.18 5.55 1.11
N LYS A 30 8.71 4.94 2.19
CA LYS A 30 8.56 3.49 2.34
C LYS A 30 7.08 3.13 2.24
N PHE A 31 6.78 2.16 1.38
CA PHE A 31 5.43 1.61 1.25
C PHE A 31 5.37 0.27 2.00
N HIS A 32 4.31 0.10 2.77
CA HIS A 32 4.06 -1.10 3.56
C HIS A 32 2.78 -1.76 3.07
N ILE A 33 2.83 -3.08 2.94
CA ILE A 33 1.71 -3.91 2.52
C ILE A 33 1.59 -5.06 3.50
N GLU A 34 0.39 -5.27 4.00
CA GLU A 34 0.04 -6.33 4.94
C GLU A 34 -1.06 -7.19 4.34
N PHE A 35 -0.96 -8.51 4.55
CA PHE A 35 -1.93 -9.49 4.08
C PHE A 35 -2.40 -10.36 5.25
N PRO A 36 -3.67 -10.79 5.26
CA PRO A 36 -4.15 -11.76 6.24
C PRO A 36 -3.43 -13.11 6.00
N LEU A 37 -2.94 -13.73 7.09
CA LEU A 37 -2.24 -15.02 7.02
C LEU A 37 -3.18 -16.21 6.80
N VAL A 38 -4.47 -16.05 7.13
CA VAL A 38 -5.52 -17.06 6.99
C VAL A 38 -6.84 -16.33 6.66
N GLN A 39 -7.67 -16.94 5.82
CA GLN A 39 -9.05 -16.48 5.53
C GLN A 39 -10.05 -17.02 6.54
#